data_AF-A0A949N7N2-F1
#
_entry.id   AF-A0A949N7N2-F1
#
_cell.length_a   1.000
_cell.length_b   1.000
_cell.length_c   1.000
_cell.angle_alpha   90.00
_cell.angle_beta   90.00
_cell.angle_gamma   90.00
#
_symmetry.space_group_name_H-M   'P 1'
#
loop_
_entity.id
_entity.type
_entity.pdbx_description
1 polymer ?
#
loop_
_entity_poly.entity_id
_entity_poly.type
_entity_poly.pdbx_seq_one_letter_code
_entity_poly.pdbx_strand_id
1 'polypeptide(L)'
;MSPFLAVALVGGVLAVDHRSSLKLMISQPIVGGLITGIVLGTPAEGFLVGSLMQMMFLGLVNIRGRTTPDLPVGAVVAAALYILTSAESGGDQLLRGNVLFWSILTGILVAGLGQYLYAIWERSSVGLTSAAFGYAREGKLRRASIIHISILLVHFAYGALLILLLVPVGRIALSALVELTSPVEGGALTALTVILPFIGVGSLMRLYRSRSQVFWFIAGFLLTIMIVLMRG
;
A
#
# COMPACT_ATOMS: atom_id res chain seq x y z
N MET A 1 20.06 -5.54 -11.98
CA MET A 1 18.59 -5.51 -12.22
C MET A 1 18.14 -4.06 -12.16
N SER A 2 17.28 -3.58 -13.07
CA SER A 2 16.82 -2.18 -13.00
C SER A 2 15.97 -1.98 -11.73
N PRO A 3 16.04 -0.80 -11.08
CA PRO A 3 15.26 -0.54 -9.85
C PRO A 3 13.76 -0.71 -10.10
N PHE A 4 13.26 -0.30 -11.28
CA PHE A 4 11.86 -0.45 -11.66
C PHE A 4 11.42 -1.92 -11.75
N LEU A 5 12.24 -2.80 -12.34
CA LEU A 5 11.93 -4.22 -12.41
C LEU A 5 11.94 -4.83 -11.02
N ALA A 6 12.90 -4.47 -10.18
CA ALA A 6 13.00 -4.97 -8.81
C ALA A 6 11.73 -4.63 -7.98
N VAL A 7 11.28 -3.37 -8.05
CA VAL A 7 10.06 -2.90 -7.39
C VAL A 7 8.80 -3.54 -8.00
N ALA A 8 8.77 -3.75 -9.31
CA ALA A 8 7.66 -4.46 -9.97
C ALA A 8 7.53 -5.91 -9.47
N LEU A 9 8.65 -6.63 -9.29
CA LEU A 9 8.63 -7.98 -8.74
C LEU A 9 8.08 -8.00 -7.30
N VAL A 10 8.46 -7.02 -6.46
CA VAL A 10 7.87 -6.84 -5.12
C VAL A 10 6.35 -6.66 -5.23
N GLY A 11 5.89 -5.76 -6.10
CA GLY A 11 4.48 -5.55 -6.39
C GLY A 11 3.72 -6.80 -6.77
N GLY A 12 4.30 -7.60 -7.68
CA GLY A 12 3.73 -8.87 -8.11
C GLY A 12 3.56 -9.86 -6.95
N VAL A 13 4.59 -10.04 -6.13
CA VAL A 13 4.52 -10.93 -4.96
C VAL A 13 3.45 -10.47 -3.97
N LEU A 14 3.40 -9.17 -3.66
CA LEU A 14 2.40 -8.63 -2.73
C LEU A 14 0.98 -8.72 -3.30
N ALA A 15 0.81 -8.55 -4.61
CA ALA A 15 -0.49 -8.72 -5.26
C ALA A 15 -0.98 -10.18 -5.19
N VAL A 16 -0.08 -11.16 -5.27
CA VAL A 16 -0.44 -12.57 -5.01
C VAL A 16 -0.92 -12.75 -3.59
N ASP A 17 -0.20 -12.27 -2.59
CA ASP A 17 -0.63 -12.39 -1.18
C ASP A 17 -1.98 -11.68 -0.92
N HIS A 18 -2.17 -10.51 -1.52
CA HIS A 18 -3.37 -9.70 -1.33
C HIS A 18 -4.63 -10.35 -1.91
N ARG A 19 -4.50 -11.02 -3.06
CA ARG A 19 -5.63 -11.51 -3.88
C ARG A 19 -5.83 -13.02 -3.81
N SER A 20 -4.84 -13.76 -3.34
CA SER A 20 -4.92 -15.22 -3.19
C SER A 20 -5.46 -15.63 -1.82
N SER A 21 -5.76 -16.92 -1.70
CA SER A 21 -6.12 -17.56 -0.44
C SER A 21 -4.94 -17.78 0.51
N LEU A 22 -3.69 -17.49 0.09
CA LEU A 22 -2.49 -17.75 0.90
C LEU A 22 -2.42 -16.86 2.16
N LYS A 23 -2.85 -15.59 2.06
CA LYS A 23 -2.95 -14.60 3.14
C LYS A 23 -1.88 -14.72 4.24
N LEU A 24 -0.62 -14.59 3.85
CA LEU A 24 0.55 -14.51 4.73
C LEU A 24 0.63 -13.16 5.48
N MET A 25 -0.28 -12.23 5.19
CA MET A 25 -0.33 -10.87 5.74
C MET A 25 0.91 -10.02 5.42
N ILE A 26 1.66 -10.37 4.36
CA ILE A 26 2.79 -9.57 3.87
C ILE A 26 2.33 -8.42 2.97
N SER A 27 1.10 -8.49 2.46
CA SER A 27 0.45 -7.46 1.65
C SER A 27 0.00 -6.20 2.43
N GLN A 28 0.47 -6.03 3.66
CA GLN A 28 0.20 -4.81 4.42
C GLN A 28 1.07 -3.64 3.91
N PRO A 29 0.54 -2.42 3.78
CA PRO A 29 1.30 -1.24 3.37
C PRO A 29 2.65 -1.04 4.07
N ILE A 30 2.72 -1.29 5.38
CA ILE A 30 3.95 -1.17 6.15
C ILE A 30 5.03 -2.16 5.70
N VAL A 31 4.63 -3.40 5.39
CA VAL A 31 5.52 -4.44 4.89
C VAL A 31 5.91 -4.17 3.43
N GLY A 32 4.94 -3.77 2.60
CA GLY A 32 5.19 -3.45 1.20
C GLY A 32 6.17 -2.29 1.04
N GLY A 33 5.96 -1.19 1.77
CA GLY A 33 6.89 -0.06 1.79
C GLY A 33 8.29 -0.46 2.29
N LEU A 34 8.37 -1.24 3.37
CA LEU A 34 9.66 -1.72 3.89
C LEU A 34 10.42 -2.57 2.87
N ILE A 35 9.78 -3.55 2.24
CA ILE A 35 10.41 -4.41 1.22
C ILE A 35 10.87 -3.56 0.03
N THR A 36 10.06 -2.60 -0.42
CA THR A 36 10.46 -1.65 -1.46
C THR A 36 11.70 -0.85 -1.06
N GLY A 37 11.75 -0.35 0.19
CA GLY A 37 12.93 0.34 0.72
C GLY A 37 14.18 -0.55 0.75
N ILE A 38 14.05 -1.81 1.18
CA ILE A 38 15.14 -2.78 1.18
C ILE A 38 15.68 -2.99 -0.25
N VAL A 39 14.79 -3.20 -1.21
CA VAL A 39 15.15 -3.44 -2.61
C VAL A 39 15.80 -2.21 -3.27
N LEU A 40 15.40 -1.01 -2.86
CA LEU A 40 15.96 0.25 -3.36
C LEU A 40 17.16 0.77 -2.56
N GLY A 41 17.54 0.12 -1.46
CA GLY A 41 18.72 0.45 -0.66
C GLY A 41 18.49 1.43 0.50
N THR A 42 17.26 1.90 0.73
CA THR A 42 16.89 2.77 1.86
C THR A 42 15.71 2.22 2.67
N PRO A 43 15.92 1.16 3.51
CA PRO A 43 14.85 0.52 4.28
C PRO A 43 14.04 1.49 5.16
N ALA A 44 14.71 2.46 5.77
CA ALA A 44 14.07 3.44 6.65
C ALA A 44 13.04 4.33 5.93
N GLU A 45 13.34 4.74 4.69
CA GLU A 45 12.43 5.56 3.88
C GLU A 45 11.21 4.75 3.43
N GLY A 46 11.45 3.51 3.00
CA GLY A 46 10.36 2.59 2.66
C GLY A 46 9.46 2.29 3.87
N PHE A 47 10.05 2.05 5.03
CA PHE A 47 9.31 1.86 6.29
C PHE A 47 8.48 3.09 6.67
N LEU A 48 9.05 4.29 6.54
CA LEU A 48 8.34 5.55 6.80
C LEU A 48 7.09 5.63 5.91
N VAL A 49 7.25 5.55 4.60
CA VAL A 49 6.13 5.69 3.65
C VAL A 49 5.08 4.59 3.87
N GLY A 50 5.51 3.33 4.03
CA GLY A 50 4.63 2.21 4.30
C GLY A 50 3.85 2.36 5.61
N SER A 51 4.49 2.85 6.66
CA SER A 51 3.84 3.10 7.96
C SER A 51 2.80 4.21 7.86
N LEU A 52 3.10 5.30 7.16
CA LEU A 52 2.17 6.40 6.94
C LEU A 52 0.95 5.91 6.14
N MET A 53 1.17 5.18 5.05
CA MET A 53 0.08 4.54 4.29
C MET A 53 -0.74 3.60 5.18
N GLN A 54 -0.10 2.74 6.00
CA GLN A 54 -0.81 1.85 6.91
C GLN A 54 -1.71 2.63 7.86
N MET A 55 -1.19 3.70 8.49
CA MET A 55 -1.94 4.51 9.45
C MET A 55 -3.19 5.14 8.81
N MET A 56 -3.08 5.66 7.58
CA MET A 56 -4.22 6.25 6.86
C MET A 56 -5.36 5.27 6.63
N PHE A 57 -5.05 3.98 6.48
CA PHE A 57 -6.02 2.94 6.17
C PHE A 57 -6.20 1.93 7.31
N LEU A 58 -5.78 2.27 8.53
CA LEU A 58 -6.05 1.46 9.73
C LEU A 58 -7.56 1.28 9.90
N GLY A 59 -8.00 0.02 10.06
CA GLY A 59 -9.42 -0.31 10.24
C GLY A 59 -10.23 -0.48 8.95
N LEU A 60 -9.62 -0.35 7.77
CA LEU A 60 -10.21 -0.89 6.54
C LEU A 60 -10.07 -2.42 6.54
N VAL A 61 -11.14 -3.08 6.96
CA VAL A 61 -11.26 -4.54 6.96
C VAL A 61 -12.22 -4.96 5.87
N ASN A 62 -11.81 -5.95 5.07
CA ASN A 62 -12.65 -6.57 4.05
C ASN A 62 -13.73 -7.44 4.71
N ILE A 63 -14.93 -6.88 4.87
CA ILE A 63 -16.11 -7.57 5.40
C ILE A 63 -17.12 -7.73 4.26
N ARG A 64 -17.62 -8.96 4.05
CA ARG A 64 -18.75 -9.27 3.15
C ARG A 64 -18.56 -8.89 1.67
N GLY A 65 -17.42 -9.23 1.07
CA GLY A 65 -17.19 -9.00 -0.37
C GLY A 65 -17.06 -7.53 -0.76
N ARG A 66 -16.95 -6.63 0.22
CA ARG A 66 -16.60 -5.23 -0.02
C ARG A 66 -15.19 -5.19 -0.59
N THR A 67 -15.04 -4.52 -1.73
CA THR A 67 -13.75 -4.26 -2.35
C THR A 67 -13.03 -3.14 -1.61
N THR A 68 -11.77 -3.37 -1.24
CA THR A 68 -10.88 -2.33 -0.72
C THR A 68 -9.94 -1.83 -1.83
N PRO A 69 -9.43 -0.60 -1.74
CA PRO A 69 -8.32 -0.17 -2.58
C PRO A 69 -7.16 -1.18 -2.53
N ASP A 70 -6.38 -1.27 -3.60
CA ASP A 70 -5.19 -2.10 -3.69
C ASP A 70 -4.02 -1.42 -2.96
N LEU A 71 -4.15 -1.35 -1.64
CA LEU A 71 -3.21 -0.70 -0.73
C LEU A 71 -1.78 -1.28 -0.80
N PRO A 72 -1.53 -2.59 -0.97
CA PRO A 72 -0.16 -3.10 -1.11
C PRO A 72 0.54 -2.51 -2.33
N VAL A 73 -0.14 -2.50 -3.49
CA VAL A 73 0.41 -1.93 -4.72
C VAL A 73 0.60 -0.42 -4.58
N GLY A 74 -0.38 0.29 -4.00
CA GLY A 74 -0.27 1.72 -3.72
C GLY A 74 0.91 2.07 -2.81
N ALA A 75 1.17 1.28 -1.77
CA ALA A 75 2.27 1.48 -0.84
C ALA A 75 3.64 1.28 -1.49
N VAL A 76 3.77 0.25 -2.35
CA VAL A 76 5.00 0.02 -3.13
C VAL A 76 5.26 1.20 -4.08
N VAL A 77 4.22 1.69 -4.76
CA VAL A 77 4.35 2.85 -5.65
C VAL A 77 4.74 4.11 -4.87
N ALA A 78 4.07 4.40 -3.76
CA ALA A 78 4.41 5.56 -2.93
C ALA A 78 5.86 5.49 -2.42
N ALA A 79 6.28 4.34 -1.89
CA ALA A 79 7.63 4.16 -1.37
C ALA A 79 8.67 4.30 -2.49
N ALA A 80 8.42 3.70 -3.65
CA ALA A 80 9.34 3.79 -4.79
C ALA A 80 9.47 5.21 -5.32
N LEU A 81 8.35 5.93 -5.48
CA LEU A 81 8.38 7.33 -5.92
C LEU A 81 9.11 8.22 -4.92
N TYR A 82 8.84 8.06 -3.63
CA TYR A 82 9.51 8.84 -2.60
C TYR A 82 11.02 8.65 -2.63
N ILE A 83 11.49 7.40 -2.66
CA ILE A 83 12.91 7.06 -2.64
C ILE A 83 13.60 7.51 -3.92
N LEU A 84 13.03 7.17 -5.08
CA LEU A 84 13.68 7.43 -6.38
C LEU A 84 13.73 8.92 -6.71
N THR A 85 12.70 9.69 -6.36
CA THR A 85 12.68 11.14 -6.59
C THR A 85 13.49 11.89 -5.53
N SER A 86 13.51 11.43 -4.27
CA SER A 86 14.39 12.03 -3.24
C SER A 86 15.87 11.82 -3.54
N ALA A 87 16.24 10.71 -4.17
CA ALA A 87 17.61 10.46 -4.62
C ALA A 87 18.02 11.40 -5.76
N GLU A 88 17.10 11.79 -6.66
CA GLU A 88 17.36 12.74 -7.74
C GLU A 88 17.58 14.17 -7.25
N SER A 89 16.85 14.58 -6.20
CA SER A 89 16.96 15.92 -5.63
C SER A 89 18.17 16.10 -4.69
N GLY A 90 19.10 15.14 -4.64
CA GLY A 90 20.32 15.25 -3.84
C GLY A 90 20.08 15.29 -2.32
N GLY A 91 18.89 14.90 -1.86
CA GLY A 91 18.54 14.89 -0.44
C GLY A 91 18.16 16.27 0.14
N ASP A 92 17.79 17.25 -0.70
CA ASP A 92 17.31 18.55 -0.21
C ASP A 92 16.12 18.39 0.75
N GLN A 93 16.38 18.66 2.04
CA GLN A 93 15.44 18.49 3.13
C GLN A 93 14.16 19.33 2.95
N LEU A 94 14.25 20.46 2.25
CA LEU A 94 13.12 21.35 2.00
C LEU A 94 12.10 20.71 1.05
N LEU A 95 12.58 19.95 0.06
CA LEU A 95 11.73 19.29 -0.94
C LEU A 95 11.19 17.94 -0.48
N ARG A 96 11.83 17.29 0.51
CA ARG A 96 11.42 15.97 1.00
C ARG A 96 9.98 15.92 1.49
N GLY A 97 9.47 17.00 2.08
CA GLY A 97 8.06 17.11 2.49
C GLY A 97 7.10 17.04 1.30
N ASN A 98 7.37 17.83 0.25
CA ASN A 98 6.59 17.84 -0.99
C ASN A 98 6.63 16.47 -1.68
N VAL A 99 7.83 15.90 -1.83
CA VAL A 99 8.04 14.59 -2.46
C VAL A 99 7.27 13.50 -1.69
N LEU A 100 7.33 13.51 -0.35
CA LEU A 100 6.61 12.55 0.48
C LEU A 100 5.09 12.65 0.28
N PHE A 101 4.55 13.86 0.36
CA PHE A 101 3.12 14.11 0.21
C PHE A 101 2.60 13.62 -1.13
N TRP A 102 3.24 14.06 -2.23
CA TRP A 102 2.81 13.70 -3.56
C TRP A 102 2.99 12.20 -3.83
N SER A 103 4.06 11.58 -3.31
CA SER A 103 4.27 10.14 -3.44
C SER A 103 3.15 9.34 -2.76
N ILE A 104 2.77 9.70 -1.53
CA ILE A 104 1.66 9.08 -0.81
C ILE A 104 0.35 9.30 -1.57
N LEU A 105 0.07 10.53 -2.01
CA LEU A 105 -1.15 10.84 -2.76
C LEU A 105 -1.24 10.02 -4.04
N THR A 106 -0.16 9.94 -4.83
CA THR A 106 -0.08 9.09 -6.01
C THR A 106 -0.30 7.62 -5.65
N GLY A 107 0.32 7.12 -4.58
CA GLY A 107 0.08 5.75 -4.09
C GLY A 107 -1.38 5.47 -3.78
N ILE A 108 -2.10 6.40 -3.17
CA ILE A 108 -3.56 6.29 -2.89
C ILE A 108 -4.35 6.20 -4.19
N LEU A 109 -4.06 7.08 -5.15
CA LEU A 109 -4.74 7.08 -6.45
C LEU A 109 -4.48 5.77 -7.21
N VAL A 110 -3.25 5.28 -7.18
CA VAL A 110 -2.87 4.01 -7.80
C VAL A 110 -3.53 2.82 -7.09
N ALA A 111 -3.67 2.84 -5.78
CA ALA A 111 -4.43 1.82 -5.06
C ALA A 111 -5.91 1.78 -5.52
N GLY A 112 -6.52 2.95 -5.71
CA GLY A 112 -7.87 3.06 -6.26
C GLY A 112 -7.97 2.52 -7.69
N LEU A 113 -7.03 2.91 -8.55
CA LEU A 113 -6.96 2.45 -9.94
C LEU A 113 -6.73 0.93 -10.02
N GLY A 114 -5.81 0.40 -9.24
CA GLY A 114 -5.51 -1.03 -9.15
C GLY A 114 -6.74 -1.82 -8.74
N GLN A 115 -7.49 -1.35 -7.74
CA GLN A 115 -8.75 -2.00 -7.36
C GLN A 115 -9.79 -1.94 -8.48
N TYR A 116 -9.94 -0.79 -9.15
CA TYR A 116 -10.91 -0.64 -10.24
C TYR A 116 -10.62 -1.61 -11.39
N LEU A 117 -9.37 -1.61 -11.86
CA LEU A 117 -8.92 -2.48 -12.95
C LEU A 117 -8.99 -3.97 -12.54
N TYR A 118 -8.67 -4.30 -11.29
CA TYR A 118 -8.79 -5.68 -10.78
C TYR A 118 -10.25 -6.14 -10.74
N ALA A 119 -11.19 -5.27 -10.36
CA ALA A 119 -12.62 -5.60 -10.38
C ALA A 119 -13.14 -5.93 -11.79
N ILE A 120 -12.58 -5.30 -12.84
CA ILE A 120 -12.88 -5.66 -14.23
C ILE A 120 -12.38 -7.07 -14.54
N TRP A 121 -11.12 -7.35 -14.21
CA TRP A 121 -10.52 -8.67 -14.39
C TRP A 121 -11.30 -9.77 -13.65
N GLU A 122 -11.64 -9.52 -12.38
CA GLU A 122 -12.37 -10.46 -11.54
C GLU A 122 -13.71 -10.86 -12.18
N ARG A 123 -14.48 -9.89 -12.70
CA ARG A 123 -15.73 -10.15 -13.42
C ARG A 123 -15.54 -11.01 -14.67
N SER A 124 -14.49 -10.74 -15.45
CA SER A 124 -14.17 -11.53 -16.64
C SER A 124 -13.70 -12.95 -16.31
N SER A 125 -13.14 -13.16 -15.12
CA SER A 125 -12.58 -14.45 -14.69
C SER A 125 -13.60 -15.48 -14.20
N VAL A 126 -14.88 -15.10 -14.03
CA VAL A 126 -15.95 -15.97 -13.49
C VAL A 126 -16.07 -17.29 -14.26
N GLY A 127 -15.92 -17.26 -15.60
CA GLY A 127 -15.96 -18.46 -16.43
C GLY A 127 -14.85 -19.48 -16.11
N LEU A 128 -13.65 -18.99 -15.80
CA LEU A 128 -12.51 -19.84 -15.40
C LEU A 128 -12.79 -20.53 -14.07
N THR A 129 -13.36 -19.81 -13.12
CA THR A 129 -13.75 -20.35 -11.81
C THR A 129 -14.83 -21.43 -11.96
N SER A 130 -15.86 -21.18 -12.77
CA SER A 130 -16.90 -22.17 -13.07
C SER A 130 -16.33 -23.43 -13.73
N ALA A 131 -15.42 -23.28 -14.68
CA ALA A 131 -14.74 -24.41 -15.33
C ALA A 131 -13.88 -25.22 -14.34
N ALA A 132 -13.16 -24.54 -13.44
CA ALA A 132 -12.36 -25.20 -12.40
C ALA A 132 -13.24 -26.05 -11.48
N PHE A 133 -14.39 -25.53 -11.05
CA PHE A 133 -15.36 -26.29 -10.25
C PHE A 133 -15.96 -27.48 -11.02
N GLY A 134 -16.26 -27.31 -12.31
CA GLY A 134 -16.70 -28.41 -13.18
C GLY A 134 -15.70 -29.56 -13.21
N TYR A 135 -14.43 -29.25 -13.49
CA TYR A 135 -13.37 -30.27 -13.48
C TYR A 135 -13.16 -30.91 -12.11
N ALA A 136 -13.30 -30.16 -11.02
CA ALA A 136 -13.18 -30.72 -9.68
C ALA A 136 -14.31 -31.72 -9.36
N ARG A 137 -15.56 -31.42 -9.76
CA ARG A 137 -16.71 -32.33 -9.57
C ARG A 137 -16.59 -33.62 -10.38
N GLU A 138 -15.96 -33.55 -11.54
CA GLU A 138 -15.67 -34.72 -12.39
C GLU A 138 -14.44 -35.52 -11.93
N GLY A 139 -13.81 -35.17 -10.80
CA GLY A 139 -12.59 -35.82 -10.30
C GLY A 139 -11.31 -35.46 -11.08
N LYS A 140 -11.37 -34.53 -12.04
CA LYS A 140 -10.24 -34.07 -12.87
C LYS A 140 -9.41 -33.01 -12.14
N LEU A 141 -8.91 -33.36 -10.95
CA LEU A 141 -8.23 -32.42 -10.03
C LEU A 141 -7.00 -31.73 -10.64
N ARG A 142 -6.26 -32.41 -11.52
CA ARG A 142 -5.09 -31.82 -12.21
C ARG A 142 -5.49 -30.60 -13.05
N ARG A 143 -6.62 -30.68 -13.77
CA ARG A 143 -7.09 -29.56 -14.62
C ARG A 143 -7.59 -28.40 -13.77
N ALA A 144 -8.34 -28.70 -12.71
CA ALA A 144 -8.78 -27.69 -11.75
C ALA A 144 -7.59 -26.96 -11.09
N SER A 145 -6.54 -27.71 -10.73
CA SER A 145 -5.32 -27.16 -10.11
C SER A 145 -4.54 -26.27 -11.08
N ILE A 146 -4.42 -26.65 -12.35
CA ILE A 146 -3.76 -25.82 -13.38
C ILE A 146 -4.47 -24.46 -13.49
N ILE A 147 -5.81 -24.45 -13.52
CA ILE A 147 -6.57 -23.18 -13.58
C ILE A 147 -6.30 -22.33 -12.34
N HIS A 148 -6.33 -22.95 -11.14
CA HIS A 148 -6.06 -22.24 -9.89
C HIS A 148 -4.66 -21.62 -9.84
N ILE A 149 -3.61 -22.38 -10.19
CA ILE A 149 -2.23 -21.90 -10.18
C ILE A 149 -2.00 -20.84 -11.27
N SER A 150 -2.60 -20.98 -12.45
CA SER A 150 -2.52 -19.97 -13.51
C SER A 150 -3.12 -18.63 -13.07
N ILE A 151 -4.19 -18.63 -12.27
CA ILE A 151 -4.78 -17.40 -11.72
C ILE A 151 -3.79 -16.68 -10.78
N LEU A 152 -2.98 -17.41 -9.99
CA LEU A 152 -1.94 -16.81 -9.16
C LEU A 152 -0.88 -16.09 -10.01
N LEU A 153 -0.49 -16.70 -11.13
CA LEU A 153 0.44 -16.07 -12.06
C LEU A 153 -0.15 -14.78 -12.67
N VAL A 154 -1.46 -14.76 -12.95
CA VAL A 154 -2.14 -13.53 -13.41
C VAL A 154 -2.15 -12.46 -12.32
N HIS A 155 -2.41 -12.81 -11.06
CA HIS A 155 -2.32 -11.85 -9.96
C HIS A 155 -0.93 -11.24 -9.82
N PHE A 156 0.11 -12.08 -9.95
CA PHE A 156 1.50 -11.63 -9.97
C PHE A 156 1.76 -10.68 -11.14
N ALA A 157 1.45 -11.11 -12.36
CA ALA A 157 1.70 -10.34 -13.57
C ALA A 157 0.97 -8.99 -13.52
N TYR A 158 -0.27 -8.98 -13.05
CA TYR A 158 -1.04 -7.76 -12.88
C TYR A 158 -0.34 -6.78 -11.94
N GLY A 159 0.05 -7.22 -10.73
CA GLY A 159 0.72 -6.35 -9.76
C GLY A 159 2.04 -5.83 -10.28
N ALA A 160 2.84 -6.70 -10.89
CA ALA A 160 4.12 -6.35 -11.47
C ALA A 160 4.00 -5.37 -12.64
N LEU A 161 3.09 -5.62 -13.58
CA LEU A 161 2.88 -4.75 -14.76
C LEU A 161 2.37 -3.38 -14.35
N LEU A 162 1.43 -3.31 -13.41
CA LEU A 162 0.88 -2.03 -12.96
C LEU A 162 1.97 -1.15 -12.34
N ILE A 163 2.87 -1.74 -11.54
CA ILE A 163 4.01 -1.03 -10.95
C ILE A 163 5.08 -0.69 -11.99
N LEU A 164 5.41 -1.64 -12.87
CA LEU A 164 6.43 -1.44 -13.91
C LEU A 164 6.06 -0.29 -14.85
N LEU A 165 4.77 -0.10 -15.13
CA LEU A 165 4.27 0.98 -15.97
C LEU A 165 4.15 2.30 -15.19
N LEU A 166 3.59 2.27 -13.98
CA LEU A 166 3.24 3.51 -13.28
C LEU A 166 4.38 4.15 -12.51
N VAL A 167 5.35 3.39 -11.98
CA VAL A 167 6.47 3.98 -11.23
C VAL A 167 7.37 4.86 -12.12
N PRO A 168 7.81 4.43 -13.32
CA PRO A 168 8.61 5.29 -14.19
C PRO A 168 7.87 6.56 -14.60
N VAL A 169 6.60 6.44 -15.02
CA VAL A 169 5.76 7.57 -15.41
C VAL A 169 5.51 8.51 -14.23
N GLY A 170 5.18 7.94 -13.07
CA GLY A 170 4.95 8.69 -11.84
C GLY A 170 6.20 9.45 -11.38
N ARG A 171 7.39 8.87 -11.53
CA ARG A 171 8.66 9.52 -11.16
C ARG A 171 8.90 10.76 -12.02
N ILE A 172 8.70 10.65 -13.34
CA ILE A 172 8.86 11.78 -14.26
C ILE A 172 7.86 12.88 -13.92
N ALA A 173 6.58 12.53 -13.77
CA ALA A 173 5.52 13.47 -13.44
C ALA A 173 5.76 14.15 -12.07
N LEU A 174 6.20 13.38 -11.07
CA LEU A 174 6.49 13.90 -9.74
C LEU A 174 7.70 14.84 -9.74
N SER A 175 8.76 14.50 -10.46
CA SER A 175 9.95 15.36 -10.55
C SER A 175 9.61 16.70 -11.17
N ALA A 176 8.84 16.70 -12.26
CA ALA A 176 8.34 17.93 -12.89
C ALA A 176 7.43 18.74 -11.94
N LEU A 177 6.57 18.08 -11.17
CA LEU A 177 5.69 18.75 -10.21
C LEU A 177 6.47 19.39 -9.06
N VAL A 178 7.53 18.73 -8.60
CA VAL A 178 8.41 19.23 -7.53
C VAL A 178 9.20 20.45 -8.01
N GLU A 179 9.67 20.46 -9.25
CA GLU A 179 10.33 21.63 -9.85
C GLU A 179 9.40 22.85 -10.00
N LEU A 180 8.11 22.59 -10.30
CA LEU A 180 7.10 23.65 -10.46
C LEU A 180 6.54 24.18 -9.14
N THR A 181 6.67 23.42 -8.06
CA THR A 181 6.22 23.87 -6.74
C THR A 181 7.36 24.64 -6.10
N SER A 182 7.15 25.94 -5.84
CA SER A 182 8.03 26.69 -4.93
C SER A 182 8.22 25.88 -3.66
N PRO A 183 9.42 25.90 -3.04
CA PRO A 183 9.65 25.24 -1.76
C PRO A 183 8.73 25.91 -0.72
N VAL A 184 7.50 25.42 -0.62
CA VAL A 184 6.68 25.60 0.57
C VAL A 184 7.51 24.96 1.66
N GLU A 185 7.92 25.76 2.63
CA GLU A 185 8.76 25.34 3.73
C GLU A 185 8.32 23.94 4.17
N GLY A 186 9.21 22.95 4.00
CA GLY A 186 8.92 21.54 4.24
C GLY A 186 8.23 21.27 5.58
N GLY A 187 8.33 22.22 6.52
CA GLY A 187 7.55 22.39 7.75
C GLY A 187 6.07 21.98 7.66
N ALA A 188 5.30 22.53 6.72
CA ALA A 188 3.86 22.30 6.65
C ALA A 188 3.50 20.84 6.27
N LEU A 189 4.34 20.17 5.48
CA LEU A 189 4.14 18.77 5.10
C LEU A 189 4.86 17.80 6.05
N THR A 190 5.91 18.21 6.76
CA THR A 190 6.37 17.47 7.96
C THR A 190 5.28 17.40 9.02
N ALA A 191 4.38 18.38 9.12
CA ALA A 191 3.23 18.29 10.00
C ALA A 191 2.34 17.06 9.69
N LEU A 192 2.35 16.52 8.47
CA LEU A 192 1.64 15.27 8.17
C LEU A 192 2.20 14.09 8.96
N THR A 193 3.51 14.03 9.23
CA THR A 193 4.09 12.97 10.08
C THR A 193 3.55 13.03 11.51
N VAL A 194 3.15 14.22 11.97
CA VAL A 194 2.52 14.43 13.28
C VAL A 194 1.03 14.14 13.22
N ILE A 195 0.32 14.54 12.15
CA ILE A 195 -1.14 14.42 12.02
C ILE A 195 -1.59 12.98 11.66
N LEU A 196 -0.80 12.25 10.84
CA LEU A 196 -1.17 10.93 10.33
C LEU A 196 -1.40 9.86 11.42
N PRO A 197 -0.62 9.81 12.52
CA PRO A 197 -0.94 8.96 13.66
C PRO A 197 -2.33 9.23 14.26
N PHE A 198 -2.74 10.50 14.36
CA PHE A 198 -4.08 10.86 14.85
C PHE A 198 -5.18 10.46 13.86
N ILE A 199 -4.91 10.51 12.55
CA ILE A 199 -5.82 9.96 11.53
C ILE A 199 -5.97 8.45 11.73
N GLY A 200 -4.88 7.72 11.97
CA GLY A 200 -4.93 6.29 12.27
C GLY A 200 -5.74 5.97 13.52
N VAL A 201 -5.56 6.73 14.59
CA VAL A 201 -6.38 6.66 15.81
C VAL A 201 -7.86 6.88 15.48
N GLY A 202 -8.19 7.95 14.76
CA GLY A 202 -9.58 8.26 14.36
C GLY A 202 -10.21 7.18 13.48
N SER A 203 -9.42 6.57 12.59
CA SER A 203 -9.89 5.47 11.75
C SER A 203 -10.17 4.21 12.58
N LEU A 204 -9.35 3.89 13.58
CA LEU A 204 -9.59 2.80 14.53
C LEU A 204 -10.83 3.05 15.40
N MET A 205 -11.11 4.30 15.77
CA MET A 205 -12.31 4.62 16.56
C MET A 205 -13.61 4.20 15.87
N ARG A 206 -13.62 4.12 14.52
CA ARG A 206 -14.78 3.62 13.76
C ARG A 206 -15.11 2.16 14.03
N LEU A 207 -14.17 1.38 14.56
CA LEU A 207 -14.37 -0.03 14.89
C LEU A 207 -15.06 -0.22 16.26
N TYR A 208 -15.03 0.81 17.13
CA TYR A 208 -15.65 0.75 18.44
C TYR A 208 -17.14 1.06 18.34
N ARG A 209 -17.96 0.09 18.74
CA ARG A 209 -19.44 0.17 18.65
C ARG A 209 -20.12 0.46 19.97
N SER A 210 -19.42 0.29 21.09
CA SER A 210 -19.98 0.47 22.43
C SER A 210 -19.29 1.58 23.21
N ARG A 211 -20.04 2.23 24.11
CA ARG A 211 -19.50 3.24 25.02
C ARG A 211 -18.36 2.68 25.90
N SER A 212 -18.43 1.40 26.26
CA SER A 212 -17.37 0.70 27.00
C SER A 212 -16.05 0.64 26.22
N GLN A 213 -16.09 0.27 24.94
CA GLN A 213 -14.89 0.24 24.10
C GLN A 213 -14.26 1.63 23.93
N VAL A 214 -15.08 2.66 23.75
CA VAL A 214 -14.60 4.06 23.68
C VAL A 214 -13.99 4.50 25.01
N PHE A 215 -14.61 4.14 26.15
CA PHE A 215 -14.05 4.41 27.48
C PHE A 215 -12.66 3.80 27.64
N TRP A 216 -12.49 2.51 27.33
CA TRP A 216 -11.20 1.84 27.45
C TRP A 216 -10.15 2.42 26.50
N PHE A 217 -10.54 2.81 25.29
CA PHE A 217 -9.66 3.50 24.36
C PHE A 217 -9.15 4.84 24.93
N ILE A 218 -10.05 5.70 25.42
CA ILE A 218 -9.70 6.99 26.01
C ILE A 218 -8.86 6.81 27.27
N ALA A 219 -9.24 5.87 28.15
CA ALA A 219 -8.50 5.59 29.38
C ALA A 219 -7.06 5.16 29.08
N GLY A 220 -6.85 4.25 28.13
CA GLY A 220 -5.51 3.82 27.70
C GLY A 220 -4.70 4.95 27.07
N PHE A 221 -5.34 5.79 26.25
CA PHE A 221 -4.70 6.96 25.64
C PHE A 221 -4.24 7.98 26.70
N LEU A 222 -5.12 8.34 27.64
CA LEU A 222 -4.80 9.27 28.74
C LEU A 222 -3.71 8.71 29.66
N LEU A 223 -3.77 7.42 29.99
CA LEU A 223 -2.73 6.74 30.78
C LEU A 223 -1.38 6.81 30.07
N THR A 224 -1.35 6.58 28.76
CA THR A 224 -0.11 6.65 27.96
C THR A 224 0.46 8.06 27.96
N ILE A 225 -0.38 9.09 27.74
CA ILE A 225 0.04 10.50 27.82
C ILE A 225 0.62 10.80 29.20
N MET A 226 -0.06 10.40 30.26
CA MET A 226 0.41 10.62 31.64
C MET A 226 1.78 9.97 31.86
N ILE A 227 1.97 8.71 31.46
CA ILE A 227 3.26 8.01 31.60
C ILE A 227 4.36 8.71 30.81
N VAL A 228 4.08 9.17 29.59
CA VAL A 228 5.07 9.87 28.75
C VAL A 228 5.45 11.22 29.38
N LEU A 229 4.48 11.99 29.87
CA LEU A 229 4.71 13.28 30.54
C LEU A 229 5.47 13.13 31.86
N MET A 230 5.32 12.01 32.57
CA MET A 230 6.06 11.74 33.81
C MET A 230 7.50 11.26 33.56
N ARG A 231 7.85 10.90 32.33
CA ARG A 231 9.20 10.44 31.94
C ARG A 231 10.07 11.54 31.30
N GLY A 232 9.47 12.65 30.89
CA GLY A 232 10.15 13.86 30.41
C GLY A 232 10.32 14.87 31.53
#